data_AF-A0A928XPU1-F1
#
_entry.id   AF-A0A928XPU1-F1
#
_cell.length_a   1.000
_cell.length_b   1.000
_cell.length_c   1.000
_cell.angle_alpha   90.00
_cell.angle_beta   90.00
_cell.angle_gamma   90.00
#
_symmetry.space_group_name_H-M   'P 1'
#
loop_
_entity.id
_entity.type
_entity.pdbx_description
1 polymer ?
#
loop_
_entity_poly.entity_id
_entity_poly.type
_entity_poly.pdbx_seq_one_letter_code
_entity_poly.pdbx_strand_id
1 'polypeptide(L)' 'MWRDGTRALVFEPADLIPRLVAAVPPPRFHLLRYFGVLSSHSSRRRLVVPTPALDDATANKPRLLAAISSS' A
#
# COMPACT_ATOMS: atom_id res chain seq x y z
N MET A 1 25.13 5.77 -10.03
CA MET A 1 26.09 6.81 -10.46
C MET A 1 26.19 6.74 -11.97
N TRP A 2 26.05 7.86 -12.69
CA TRP A 2 26.18 7.82 -14.15
C TRP A 2 27.62 7.41 -14.53
N ARG A 3 27.79 6.85 -15.73
CA ARG A 3 29.09 6.34 -16.21
C ARG A 3 30.18 7.41 -16.28
N ASP A 4 29.78 8.67 -16.39
CA ASP A 4 30.62 9.87 -16.48
C ASP A 4 30.91 10.52 -15.10
N GLY A 5 30.36 9.99 -14.01
CA GLY A 5 30.50 10.57 -12.67
C GLY A 5 29.53 11.71 -12.34
N THR A 6 28.57 12.01 -13.22
CA THR A 6 27.51 12.98 -12.95
C THR A 6 26.66 12.52 -11.76
N ARG A 7 26.46 13.43 -10.79
CA ARG A 7 25.76 13.16 -9.51
C ARG A 7 24.49 13.98 -9.31
N ALA A 8 24.34 15.11 -9.99
CA ALA A 8 23.20 16.01 -9.83
C ALA A 8 22.83 16.62 -11.18
N LEU A 9 21.55 16.95 -11.32
CA LEU A 9 21.00 17.70 -12.45
C LEU A 9 20.45 19.02 -11.90
N VAL A 10 20.76 20.12 -12.56
CA VAL A 10 20.29 21.46 -12.17
C VAL A 10 19.09 21.82 -13.05
N PHE A 11 17.99 22.23 -12.42
CA PHE A 11 16.76 22.65 -13.09
C PHE A 11 16.29 23.99 -12.54
N GLU A 12 15.65 24.79 -13.39
CA GLU A 12 14.81 25.89 -12.92
C GLU A 12 13.61 25.34 -12.13
N PRO A 13 13.10 26.06 -11.11
CA PRO A 13 11.99 25.59 -10.28
C PRO A 13 10.75 25.21 -11.11
N ALA A 14 10.49 25.94 -12.19
CA ALA A 14 9.36 25.68 -13.10
C ALA A 14 9.49 24.36 -13.88
N ASP A 15 10.72 23.88 -14.12
CA ASP A 15 10.98 22.63 -14.84
C ASP A 15 11.07 21.42 -13.92
N LEU A 16 11.45 21.63 -12.66
CA LEU A 16 11.61 20.57 -11.67
C LEU A 16 10.27 19.91 -11.31
N ILE A 17 9.27 20.73 -10.99
CA ILE A 17 7.94 20.25 -10.55
C ILE A 17 7.27 19.34 -11.59
N PRO A 18 7.10 19.72 -12.87
CA PRO A 18 6.42 18.86 -13.83
C PRO A 18 7.18 17.55 -14.09
N ARG A 19 8.52 17.59 -14.09
CA ARG A 19 9.35 16.38 -14.24
C ARG A 19 9.23 15.44 -13.05
N LEU A 20 9.16 15.99 -11.84
CA LEU A 20 8.93 15.19 -10.63
C LEU A 20 7.56 14.54 -10.65
N VAL A 21 6.51 15.29 -11.00
CA VAL A 21 5.14 14.76 -11.08
C VAL A 21 5.04 13.65 -12.13
N ALA A 22 5.68 13.83 -13.30
CA ALA A 22 5.70 12.82 -14.36
C ALA A 22 6.43 11.52 -13.95
N ALA A 23 7.38 11.60 -13.00
CA ALA A 23 8.10 10.44 -12.49
C ALA A 23 7.29 9.65 -11.44
N VAL A 24 6.25 10.24 -10.84
CA VAL A 24 5.40 9.55 -9.86
C VAL A 24 4.46 8.60 -10.60
N PRO A 25 4.52 7.28 -10.32
CA PRO A 25 3.59 6.33 -10.93
C PRO A 25 2.15 6.60 -10.44
N PRO A 26 1.14 6.31 -11.26
CA PRO A 26 -0.25 6.55 -10.90
C PRO A 26 -0.65 5.77 -9.64
N PRO A 27 -1.56 6.34 -8.83
CA PRO A 27 -2.00 5.68 -7.62
C PRO A 27 -2.63 4.32 -7.94
N ARG A 28 -2.38 3.33 -7.08
CA ARG A 28 -2.89 1.94 -7.19
C ARG A 28 -2.34 1.14 -8.36
N PHE A 29 -1.25 1.59 -8.98
CA PHE A 29 -0.54 0.77 -9.94
C PHE A 29 0.19 -0.39 -9.24
N HIS A 30 0.09 -1.59 -9.80
CA HIS A 30 0.78 -2.78 -9.29
C HIS A 30 2.28 -2.74 -9.65
N LEU A 31 3.03 -1.88 -8.96
CA LEU A 31 4.47 -1.72 -9.16
C LEU A 31 5.26 -2.96 -8.73
N LEU A 32 4.71 -3.73 -7.79
CA LEU A 32 5.33 -4.92 -7.25
C LEU A 32 4.55 -6.15 -7.68
N ARG A 33 5.24 -7.07 -8.35
CA ARG A 33 4.75 -8.42 -8.57
C ARG A 33 5.49 -9.38 -7.63
N TYR A 34 4.73 -10.06 -6.79
CA TYR A 34 5.26 -11.09 -5.91
C TYR A 34 5.39 -12.42 -6.65
N PHE A 35 6.48 -13.14 -6.39
CA PHE A 35 6.78 -14.44 -7.01
C PHE A 35 7.09 -15.50 -5.94
N GLY A 36 7.06 -16.77 -6.35
CA GLY A 36 7.44 -17.90 -5.49
C GLY A 36 6.60 -17.97 -4.22
N VAL A 37 7.26 -18.03 -3.06
CA VAL A 37 6.62 -18.17 -1.74
C VAL A 37 5.74 -16.95 -1.38
N LEU A 38 6.08 -15.76 -1.88
CA LEU A 38 5.31 -14.54 -1.62
C LEU A 38 4.13 -14.33 -2.59
N SER A 39 3.99 -15.18 -3.62
CA SER A 39 2.88 -15.09 -4.57
C SER A 39 1.53 -15.39 -3.91
N SER A 40 0.45 -14.77 -4.42
CA SER A 40 -0.92 -15.02 -3.97
C SER A 40 -1.34 -16.50 -4.14
N HIS A 41 -0.77 -17.20 -5.12
CA HIS A 41 -1.06 -18.60 -5.41
C HIS A 41 -0.06 -19.60 -4.79
N SER A 42 0.78 -19.16 -3.83
CA SER A 42 1.73 -20.07 -3.18
C SER A 42 1.04 -21.07 -2.25
N SER A 43 1.39 -22.35 -2.35
CA SER A 43 0.89 -23.40 -1.43
C SER A 43 1.28 -23.16 0.02
N ARG A 44 2.42 -22.49 0.26
CA ARG A 44 2.95 -22.18 1.61
C ARG A 44 2.43 -20.85 2.18
N ARG A 45 1.53 -20.14 1.49
CA ARG A 45 1.00 -18.82 1.90
C ARG A 45 0.44 -18.81 3.33
N ARG A 46 -0.18 -19.91 3.77
CA ARG A 46 -0.78 -20.05 5.12
C ARG A 46 0.22 -19.88 6.26
N LEU A 47 1.51 -20.10 6.03
CA LEU A 47 2.55 -19.99 7.07
C LEU A 47 3.05 -18.55 7.26
N VAL A 48 2.81 -17.66 6.29
CA VAL A 48 3.41 -16.31 6.25
C VAL A 48 2.36 -15.21 6.41
N VAL A 49 1.10 -15.47 6.04
CA VAL A 49 0.01 -14.52 6.25
C VAL A 49 -0.29 -14.43 7.75
N PRO A 50 -0.19 -13.25 8.37
CA PRO A 50 -0.59 -13.08 9.76
C PRO A 50 -2.06 -13.46 9.91
N THR A 51 -2.33 -14.40 10.81
CA THR A 51 -3.70 -14.62 11.28
C THR A 51 -4.08 -13.38 12.07
N PRO A 52 -5.16 -12.67 11.73
CA PRO A 52 -5.64 -11.61 12.59
C PRO A 52 -5.86 -12.23 13.97
N ALA A 53 -5.24 -11.65 15.00
CA ALA A 53 -5.63 -11.96 16.35
C ALA A 53 -7.14 -11.74 16.41
N LEU A 54 -7.87 -12.71 16.94
CA LEU A 54 -9.25 -12.46 17.33
C LEU A 54 -9.16 -11.49 18.49
N ASP A 55 -9.02 -10.20 18.18
CA ASP A 55 -9.11 -9.17 19.18
C ASP A 55 -10.51 -9.31 19.79
N ASP A 56 -10.55 -9.44 21.11
CA ASP A 56 -11.74 -9.40 21.96
C ASP A 56 -12.58 -8.12 21.75
N ALA A 57 -12.21 -7.25 20.80
CA ALA A 57 -12.92 -6.07 20.32
C ALA A 57 -14.28 -6.37 19.64
N THR A 58 -14.61 -7.63 19.31
CA THR A 58 -16.00 -7.97 18.95
C THR A 58 -16.93 -7.96 20.18
N ALA A 59 -16.39 -7.94 21.41
CA ALA A 59 -17.17 -7.75 22.63
C ALA A 59 -17.74 -6.33 22.80
N ASN A 60 -17.34 -5.36 21.98
CA ASN A 60 -17.90 -4.01 22.00
C ASN A 60 -18.33 -3.53 20.61
N LYS A 61 -19.32 -4.20 20.03
CA LYS A 61 -20.18 -3.58 19.01
C LYS A 61 -21.15 -2.66 19.77
N PRO A 62 -21.06 -1.32 19.70
CA PRO A 62 -22.08 -0.49 20.32
C PRO A 62 -23.41 -0.80 19.62
N ARG A 63 -24.44 -1.07 20.43
CA ARG A 63 -25.83 -1.41 20.04
C ARG A 63 -26.55 -0.27 19.29
N LEU A 64 -25.90 0.40 18.35
CA LEU A 64 -26.47 1.54 17.61
C LEU A 64 -27.53 1.15 16.57
N LEU A 65 -27.76 -0.14 16.33
CA LEU A 65 -28.82 -0.63 15.43
C LEU A 65 -30.01 -1.27 16.16
N ALA A 66 -29.96 -1.44 17.48
CA ALA A 66 -31.05 -2.05 18.26
C ALA A 66 -32.03 -1.03 18.86
N ALA A 67 -31.82 0.27 18.67
CA ALA A 67 -32.64 1.34 19.26
C ALA A 67 -33.70 1.91 18.30
N ILE A 68 -33.82 1.39 17.08
CA ILE A 68 -34.73 1.93 16.05
C ILE A 68 -36.01 1.10 15.86
N SER A 69 -36.30 0.12 16.74
CA SER A 69 -37.51 -0.71 16.67
C SER A 69 -38.51 -0.47 17.81
N SER A 70 -38.43 0.67 18.50
CA SER A 70 -39.42 1.04 19.52
C SER A 70 -39.85 2.50 19.39
N SER A 71 -40.62 2.80 18.34
CA SER A 71 -41.64 3.86 18.29
C SER A 71 -42.56 3.60 17.10
#